data_AF-A0AAV0WJ96-F1
#
_entry.id   AF-A0AAV0WJ96-F1
#
_cell.length_a   1.000
_cell.length_b   1.000
_cell.length_c   1.000
_cell.angle_alpha   90.00
_cell.angle_beta   90.00
_cell.angle_gamma   90.00
#
_symmetry.space_group_name_H-M   'P 1'
#
loop_
_entity.id
_entity.type
_entity.pdbx_description
1 polymer ?
#
loop_
_entity_poly.entity_id
_entity_poly.type
_entity_poly.pdbx_seq_one_letter_code
_entity_poly.pdbx_strand_id
1 'polypeptide(L)'
;MEEALEEISNDLEQKDIVKIESKKLNESMCTLEVAFYANFWNDILERFDLTSHLSQDPKIVLQTAVNALNSLLSYFVQEIRNKYEEYEEKAKQMSGLKDYAPIRYRKKNVRLNSLNNNQTAATQLI
;
A
#
# COMPACT_ATOMS: atom_id res chain seq x y z
N MET A 1 -4.96 -12.21 -9.78
CA MET A 1 -5.15 -10.77 -10.10
C MET A 1 -4.19 -10.35 -11.21
N GLU A 2 -2.92 -10.75 -11.11
CA GLU A 2 -1.92 -10.70 -12.18
C GLU A 2 -2.41 -11.34 -13.49
N GLU A 3 -2.93 -12.57 -13.43
CA GLU A 3 -3.45 -13.31 -14.60
C GLU A 3 -4.55 -12.55 -15.37
N ALA A 4 -5.48 -11.90 -14.66
CA ALA A 4 -6.57 -11.15 -15.29
C ALA A 4 -6.08 -9.87 -15.99
N LEU A 5 -5.04 -9.22 -15.45
CA LEU A 5 -4.45 -8.03 -16.07
C LEU A 5 -3.56 -8.39 -17.25
N GLU A 6 -2.86 -9.53 -17.20
CA GLU A 6 -2.12 -10.08 -18.34
C GLU A 6 -3.06 -10.49 -19.48
N GLU A 7 -4.20 -11.10 -19.16
CA GLU A 7 -5.22 -11.49 -20.15
C GLU A 7 -5.75 -10.25 -20.90
N ILE A 8 -6.12 -9.19 -20.18
CA ILE A 8 -6.61 -7.93 -20.78
C ILE A 8 -5.50 -7.23 -21.59
N SER A 9 -4.24 -7.33 -21.16
CA SER A 9 -3.12 -6.72 -21.89
C SER A 9 -2.82 -7.41 -23.22
N ASN A 10 -3.00 -8.74 -23.27
CA ASN A 10 -2.72 -9.56 -24.45
C ASN A 10 -3.94 -9.74 -25.39
N ASP A 11 -5.14 -9.35 -24.97
CA ASP A 11 -6.36 -9.43 -25.77
C ASP A 11 -6.30 -8.48 -26.98
N LEU A 12 -6.20 -9.05 -28.19
CA LEU A 12 -6.10 -8.31 -29.44
C LEU A 12 -7.33 -7.43 -29.73
N GLU A 13 -8.51 -7.74 -29.18
CA GLU A 13 -9.74 -6.96 -29.40
C GLU A 13 -9.82 -5.69 -28.53
N GLN A 14 -8.99 -5.57 -27.49
CA GLN A 14 -8.99 -4.39 -26.62
C GLN A 14 -8.31 -3.19 -27.29
N LYS A 15 -8.80 -1.99 -26.95
CA LYS A 15 -8.19 -0.72 -27.35
C LYS A 15 -6.77 -0.63 -26.79
N ASP A 16 -5.84 -0.08 -27.58
CA ASP A 16 -4.43 0.06 -27.18
C ASP A 16 -4.25 0.80 -25.84
N ILE A 17 -5.11 1.79 -25.56
CA ILE A 17 -5.12 2.53 -24.29
C ILE A 17 -5.37 1.58 -23.11
N VAL A 18 -6.34 0.66 -23.23
CA VAL A 18 -6.72 -0.29 -22.18
C VAL A 18 -5.60 -1.31 -21.97
N LYS A 19 -4.95 -1.79 -23.05
CA LYS A 19 -3.80 -2.70 -22.97
C LYS A 19 -2.63 -2.08 -22.22
N ILE A 20 -2.30 -0.83 -22.55
CA ILE A 20 -1.21 -0.07 -21.91
C ILE A 20 -1.53 0.22 -20.45
N GLU A 21 -2.77 0.57 -20.15
CA GLU A 21 -3.21 0.85 -18.77
C GLU A 21 -3.17 -0.41 -17.90
N SER A 22 -3.69 -1.54 -18.38
CA SER A 22 -3.60 -2.83 -17.70
C SER A 22 -2.16 -3.26 -17.47
N LYS A 23 -1.29 -3.12 -18.47
CA LYS A 23 0.13 -3.45 -18.32
C LYS A 23 0.80 -2.59 -17.25
N LYS A 24 0.60 -1.27 -17.31
CA LYS A 24 1.20 -0.33 -16.36
C LYS A 24 0.67 -0.53 -14.94
N LEU A 25 -0.61 -0.89 -14.81
CA LEU A 25 -1.19 -1.25 -13.52
C LEU A 25 -0.58 -2.54 -12.98
N ASN A 26 -0.42 -3.56 -13.82
CA ASN A 26 0.23 -4.81 -13.44
C ASN A 26 1.67 -4.58 -12.97
N GLU A 27 2.45 -3.81 -13.72
CA GLU A 27 3.81 -3.40 -13.32
C GLU A 27 3.85 -2.64 -11.99
N SER A 28 2.81 -1.84 -11.70
CA SER A 28 2.71 -1.14 -10.41
C SER A 28 2.32 -2.08 -9.27
N MET A 29 1.52 -3.11 -9.55
CA MET A 29 1.05 -4.09 -8.56
C MET A 29 2.11 -5.15 -8.26
N CYS A 30 2.96 -5.51 -9.22
CA CYS A 30 4.09 -6.40 -9.04
C CYS A 30 5.31 -5.66 -8.44
N THR A 31 5.09 -4.88 -7.39
CA THR A 31 6.16 -4.25 -6.61
C THR A 31 6.23 -4.89 -5.22
N LEU A 32 7.43 -4.91 -4.66
CA LEU A 32 7.66 -5.50 -3.33
C LEU A 32 6.81 -4.80 -2.27
N GLU A 33 6.64 -3.48 -2.39
CA GLU A 33 5.79 -2.67 -1.52
C GLU A 33 4.33 -3.12 -1.55
N VAL A 34 3.77 -3.37 -2.74
CA VAL A 34 2.38 -3.79 -2.87
C VAL A 34 2.18 -5.18 -2.27
N ALA A 35 3.10 -6.12 -2.52
CA ALA A 35 3.07 -7.44 -1.89
C ALA A 35 3.19 -7.35 -0.36
N PHE A 36 4.06 -6.48 0.15
CA PHE A 36 4.21 -6.24 1.58
C PHE A 36 2.92 -5.70 2.20
N TYR A 37 2.37 -4.63 1.63
CA TYR A 37 1.13 -4.02 2.13
C TYR A 37 -0.05 -4.96 2.01
N ALA A 38 -0.15 -5.76 0.94
CA ALA A 38 -1.21 -6.74 0.77
C ALA A 38 -1.18 -7.78 1.90
N ASN A 39 -0.02 -8.38 2.19
CA ASN A 39 0.13 -9.34 3.29
C ASN A 39 -0.15 -8.69 4.66
N PHE A 40 0.41 -7.50 4.89
CA PHE A 40 0.22 -6.76 6.13
C PHE A 40 -1.24 -6.43 6.40
N TRP A 41 -1.95 -5.90 5.40
CA TRP A 41 -3.37 -5.54 5.55
C TRP A 41 -4.28 -6.75 5.60
N ASN A 42 -3.95 -7.84 4.88
CA ASN A 42 -4.71 -9.07 4.95
C ASN A 42 -4.78 -9.60 6.39
N ASP A 43 -3.64 -9.71 7.07
CA ASP A 43 -3.57 -10.22 8.45
C ASP A 43 -4.32 -9.30 9.44
N ILE A 44 -4.24 -7.98 9.25
CA ILE A 44 -4.98 -7.01 10.08
C ILE A 44 -6.48 -7.15 9.87
N LEU A 45 -6.93 -7.22 8.62
CA LEU A 45 -8.34 -7.29 8.27
C LEU A 45 -8.97 -8.61 8.72
N GLU A 46 -8.27 -9.73 8.56
CA GLU A 46 -8.74 -11.03 9.05
C GLU A 46 -8.95 -11.01 10.58
N ARG A 47 -7.97 -10.48 11.32
CA ARG A 47 -8.06 -10.39 12.77
C ARG A 47 -9.19 -9.45 13.23
N PHE A 48 -9.38 -8.36 12.51
CA PHE A 48 -10.47 -7.42 12.77
C PHE A 48 -11.83 -8.05 12.48
N ASP A 49 -11.96 -8.77 11.37
CA ASP A 49 -13.18 -9.46 10.97
C ASP A 49 -13.58 -10.54 11.99
N LEU A 50 -12.63 -11.36 12.45
CA LEU A 50 -12.87 -12.32 13.52
C LEU A 50 -13.38 -11.66 14.82
N THR A 51 -12.79 -10.51 15.19
CA THR A 51 -13.20 -9.76 16.39
C THR A 51 -14.58 -9.13 16.20
N SER A 52 -14.88 -8.67 14.99
CA SER A 52 -16.18 -8.12 14.59
C SER A 52 -17.26 -9.20 14.67
N HIS A 53 -17.03 -10.36 14.06
CA HIS A 53 -17.94 -11.51 14.13
C HIS A 53 -18.17 -11.98 15.56
N LEU A 54 -17.10 -12.06 16.35
CA LEU A 54 -17.18 -12.40 17.78
C LEU A 54 -18.06 -11.40 18.53
N SER A 55 -17.88 -10.10 18.30
CA SER A 55 -18.65 -9.03 18.97
C SER A 55 -20.11 -8.97 18.56
N GLN A 56 -20.44 -9.47 17.36
CA GLN A 56 -21.81 -9.51 16.84
C GLN A 56 -22.58 -10.78 17.28
N ASP A 57 -21.92 -11.74 17.96
CA ASP A 57 -22.60 -12.93 18.46
C ASP A 57 -23.60 -12.55 19.59
N PRO A 58 -24.90 -12.83 19.45
CA PRO A 58 -25.90 -12.49 20.45
C PRO A 58 -25.71 -13.21 21.80
N LYS A 59 -24.86 -14.25 21.86
CA LYS A 59 -24.53 -14.99 23.08
C LYS A 59 -23.23 -14.51 23.73
N ILE A 60 -22.56 -13.49 23.21
CA ILE A 60 -21.28 -13.04 23.74
C ILE A 60 -21.40 -12.43 25.14
N VAL A 61 -20.47 -12.80 26.01
CA VAL A 61 -20.27 -12.14 27.30
C VAL A 61 -19.51 -10.83 27.05
N LEU A 62 -20.05 -9.71 27.54
CA LEU A 62 -19.46 -8.37 27.33
C LEU A 62 -17.97 -8.32 27.71
N GLN A 63 -17.58 -8.97 28.81
CA GLN A 63 -16.19 -9.05 29.24
C GLN A 63 -15.29 -9.74 28.19
N THR A 64 -15.80 -10.75 27.50
CA THR A 64 -15.08 -11.45 26.42
C THR A 64 -14.88 -10.54 25.21
N ALA A 65 -15.89 -9.75 24.83
CA ALA A 65 -15.77 -8.77 23.75
C ALA A 65 -14.73 -7.68 24.08
N VAL A 66 -14.78 -7.13 25.30
CA VAL A 66 -13.80 -6.13 25.77
C VAL A 66 -12.38 -6.70 25.80
N ASN A 67 -12.21 -7.93 26.28
CA ASN A 67 -10.91 -8.60 26.29
C ASN A 67 -10.37 -8.85 24.88
N ALA A 68 -11.23 -9.25 23.93
CA ALA A 68 -10.84 -9.46 22.54
C ALA A 68 -10.38 -8.15 21.87
N LEU A 69 -11.10 -7.06 22.09
CA LEU A 69 -10.71 -5.72 21.59
C LEU A 69 -9.40 -5.22 22.21
N ASN A 70 -9.22 -5.40 23.53
CA ASN A 70 -7.97 -5.03 24.20
C ASN A 70 -6.79 -5.88 23.71
N SER A 71 -7.00 -7.17 23.48
CA SER A 71 -5.98 -8.06 22.90
C SER A 71 -5.60 -7.62 21.48
N LEU A 72 -6.59 -7.26 20.65
CA LEU A 72 -6.36 -6.73 19.31
C LEU A 72 -5.51 -5.44 19.36
N LEU A 73 -5.89 -4.48 20.20
CA LEU A 73 -5.25 -3.17 20.26
C LEU A 73 -3.86 -3.21 20.89
N SER A 74 -3.70 -3.90 22.02
CA SER A 74 -2.46 -3.86 22.79
C SER A 74 -1.46 -4.91 22.35
N TYR A 75 -1.89 -6.15 22.11
CA TYR A 75 -0.97 -7.25 21.83
C TYR A 75 -0.68 -7.36 20.34
N PHE A 76 -1.73 -7.41 19.52
CA PHE A 76 -1.58 -7.66 18.09
C PHE A 76 -0.92 -6.50 17.33
N VAL A 77 -1.31 -5.24 17.61
CA VAL A 77 -0.67 -4.07 16.96
C VAL A 77 0.81 -3.94 17.35
N GLN A 78 1.17 -4.26 18.60
CA GLN A 78 2.56 -4.21 19.04
C GLN A 78 3.39 -5.35 18.44
N GLU A 79 2.85 -6.57 18.40
CA GLU A 79 3.53 -7.70 17.79
C GLU A 79 3.71 -7.55 16.28
N ILE A 80 2.70 -7.04 15.57
CA ILE A 80 2.79 -6.86 14.11
C ILE A 80 3.96 -5.95 13.72
N ARG A 81 4.24 -4.91 14.52
CA ARG A 81 5.38 -4.02 14.27
C ARG A 81 6.72 -4.73 14.40
N ASN A 82 6.82 -5.73 15.28
CA ASN A 82 8.04 -6.52 15.48
C ASN A 82 8.25 -7.57 14.38
N LYS A 83 7.19 -7.90 13.62
CA LYS A 83 7.23 -8.92 12.54
C LYS A 83 7.60 -8.34 11.17
N TYR A 84 8.19 -7.15 11.13
CA TYR A 84 8.57 -6.49 9.87
C TYR A 84 9.40 -7.41 8.96
N GLU A 85 10.41 -8.08 9.53
CA GLU A 85 11.29 -9.00 8.78
C GLU A 85 10.53 -10.18 8.17
N GLU A 86 9.56 -10.75 8.90
CA GLU A 86 8.72 -11.85 8.41
C GLU A 86 7.84 -11.39 7.23
N TYR A 87 7.26 -10.19 7.32
CA TYR A 87 6.45 -9.64 6.23
C TYR A 87 7.31 -9.27 5.02
N GLU A 88 8.52 -8.77 5.24
CA GLU A 88 9.45 -8.47 4.15
C GLU A 88 9.86 -9.75 3.42
N GLU A 89 10.14 -10.85 4.14
CA GLU A 89 10.46 -12.13 3.54
C GLU A 89 9.28 -12.71 2.74
N LYS A 90 8.07 -12.70 3.32
CA LYS A 90 6.84 -13.12 2.63
C LYS A 90 6.58 -12.29 1.37
N ALA A 91 6.80 -10.97 1.44
CA ALA A 91 6.63 -10.09 0.29
C ALA A 91 7.64 -10.39 -0.82
N LYS A 92 8.90 -10.70 -0.47
CA LYS A 92 9.93 -11.12 -1.43
C LYS A 92 9.57 -12.44 -2.10
N GLN A 93 9.04 -13.40 -1.34
CA GLN A 93 8.56 -14.67 -1.88
C GLN A 93 7.36 -14.47 -2.83
N MET A 94 6.42 -13.59 -2.48
CA MET A 94 5.20 -13.35 -3.25
C MET A 94 5.44 -12.52 -4.52
N SER A 95 6.32 -11.51 -4.48
CA SER A 95 6.61 -10.64 -5.62
C SER A 95 7.76 -11.15 -6.51
N GLY A 96 8.61 -12.04 -6.00
CA GLY A 96 9.86 -12.45 -6.67
C GLY A 96 10.92 -11.35 -6.74
N LEU A 97 10.66 -10.17 -6.17
CA LEU A 97 11.56 -9.02 -6.17
C LEU A 97 12.36 -8.96 -4.88
N LYS A 98 13.65 -8.61 -4.99
CA LYS A 98 14.56 -8.50 -3.82
C LYS A 98 14.61 -7.10 -3.23
N ASP A 99 14.40 -6.09 -4.06
CA ASP A 99 14.61 -4.69 -3.71
C ASP A 99 13.32 -3.87 -3.86
N TYR A 100 13.20 -2.85 -3.01
CA TYR A 100 12.15 -1.84 -3.08
C TYR A 100 12.27 -0.97 -4.34
N ALA A 101 11.15 -0.44 -4.81
CA ALA A 101 11.11 0.48 -5.94
C ALA A 101 11.89 1.77 -5.60
N PRO A 102 12.73 2.28 -6.52
CA PRO A 102 13.49 3.49 -6.27
C PRO A 102 12.57 4.71 -6.13
N ILE A 103 12.82 5.54 -5.12
CA ILE A 103 12.09 6.79 -4.90
C ILE A 103 12.31 7.70 -6.12
N ARG A 104 11.24 7.98 -6.87
CA ARG A 104 11.28 8.89 -8.02
C ARG A 104 11.01 10.32 -7.57
N TYR A 105 12.03 11.17 -7.61
CA TYR A 105 11.84 12.61 -7.48
C TYR A 105 11.35 13.20 -8.80
N ARG A 106 10.21 13.88 -8.78
CA ARG A 106 9.71 14.60 -9.95
C ARG A 106 10.70 15.70 -10.31
N LYS A 107 11.39 15.57 -11.46
CA LYS A 107 12.23 16.64 -11.98
C LYS A 107 11.34 17.86 -12.26
N LYS A 108 11.69 19.00 -11.67
CA LYS A 108 10.94 20.25 -11.85
C LYS A 108 11.04 20.67 -13.32
N ASN A 109 9.91 21.01 -13.93
CA ASN A 109 9.89 21.51 -15.30
C ASN A 109 10.67 22.83 -15.36
N VAL A 110 11.73 22.88 -16.17
CA VAL A 110 12.64 24.05 -16.30
C VAL A 110 11.86 25.32 -16.68
N ARG A 111 10.74 25.18 -17.38
CA ARG A 111 9.84 26.28 -17.79
C ARG A 111 9.12 27.00 -16.64
N LEU A 112 9.11 26.45 -15.42
CA LEU A 112 8.45 27.06 -14.25
C LEU A 112 9.39 28.00 -13.46
N ASN A 113 10.67 28.10 -13.79
CA ASN A 113 11.64 28.88 -13.03
C ASN A 113 11.56 30.39 -13.28
N SER A 114 10.90 30.86 -14.35
CA SER A 114 10.94 32.29 -14.75
C SER A 114 9.92 33.20 -14.07
N LEU A 115 9.04 32.68 -13.20
CA LEU A 115 7.95 33.48 -12.61
C LEU A 115 8.23 33.98 -11.18
N ASN A 116 9.30 33.51 -10.53
CA ASN A 116 9.52 33.78 -9.10
C ASN A 116 10.71 34.70 -8.76
N ASN A 117 11.41 35.24 -9.77
CA ASN A 117 12.62 36.05 -9.54
C ASN A 117 12.36 37.56 -9.45
N ASN A 118 11.10 38.02 -9.55
CA ASN A 118 10.78 39.45 -9.61
C ASN A 118 10.15 40.03 -8.32
N GLN A 119 10.17 39.31 -7.19
CA GLN A 119 9.59 39.79 -5.92
C GLN A 119 10.58 39.98 -4.76
N THR A 120 11.86 39.68 -4.92
CA THR A 120 12.85 39.77 -3.82
C THR A 120 13.89 40.89 -3.98
N ALA A 121 13.74 41.78 -4.95
CA ALA A 121 14.69 42.88 -5.19
C ALA A 121 14.22 44.26 -4.67
N ALA A 122 13.47 44.31 -3.56
CA ALA A 122 13.01 45.58 -2.99
C ALA A 122 12.98 45.58 -1.46
N THR A 123 14.08 45.20 -0.80
CA THR A 123 14.39 45.74 0.55
C THR A 123 15.90 45.67 0.81
N GLN A 124 16.65 46.59 0.18
CA GLN A 124 17.90 47.07 0.76
C GLN A 124 17.57 48.43 1.35
N LEU A 125 17.73 48.62 2.66
CA LEU A 125 17.97 49.92 3.27
C LEU A 125 18.60 49.73 4.66
N ILE A 126 19.86 50.20 4.73
CA ILE A 126 20.69 50.64 5.88
C ILE A 126 21.32 49.54 6.73
#